data_AF-A0A5J5DGH3-F1
#
_entry.id   AF-A0A5J5DGH3-F1
#
_cell.length_a   1.000
_cell.length_b   1.000
_cell.length_c   1.000
_cell.angle_alpha   90.00
_cell.angle_beta   90.00
_cell.angle_gamma   90.00
#
_symmetry.space_group_name_H-M   'P 1'
#
loop_
_entity.id
_entity.type
_entity.pdbx_description
1 polymer ?
#
loop_
_entity_poly.entity_id
_entity_poly.type
_entity_poly.pdbx_seq_one_letter_code
_entity_poly.pdbx_strand_id
1 'polypeptide(L)'
;MSVRGQLLSQRFPAGASHDVVTEGSLLDRSFVLFDLQKSRREEEDLDAKQKECKQTLESLQKGILKLDEEAKKRKTLHLTFDEFLKNEDADQAAEKAEKKRNEVLQLEAELERLKVEYAELTERKQVLQRQVQRHSSYRDFMEWVVKMTKFDNVQAITGHLESLLHFRDHLYQRESKAQEQVSQQRKALLSLEDQHHFLRLHKNNQLSQLQTELEKTRSEALTWVPDMTPVVPVFTQERKWNHIQETAAKKTLLLGQIKMATLNLYEMTGDILEEEEAVDMNDTEKQLDKV
;
A
#
# COMPACT_ATOMS: atom_id res chain seq x y z
N MET A 1 72.40 -78.04 -25.81
CA MET A 1 71.83 -79.26 -25.19
C MET A 1 71.01 -79.96 -26.27
N SER A 2 71.56 -81.02 -26.87
CA SER A 2 71.11 -82.43 -26.72
C SER A 2 69.90 -82.77 -27.62
N VAL A 3 69.80 -83.81 -28.46
CA VAL A 3 70.67 -84.78 -29.17
C VAL A 3 69.71 -85.83 -29.78
N ARG A 4 70.02 -86.35 -30.99
CA ARG A 4 69.66 -87.67 -31.62
C ARG A 4 68.16 -88.02 -31.87
N GLY A 5 67.82 -88.89 -32.82
CA GLY A 5 68.61 -89.81 -33.68
C GLY A 5 67.75 -90.39 -34.83
N GLN A 6 68.35 -90.66 -36.00
CA GLN A 6 68.63 -91.99 -36.63
C GLN A 6 67.43 -92.71 -37.29
N LEU A 7 67.50 -93.53 -38.35
CA LEU A 7 68.26 -93.75 -39.61
C LEU A 7 67.98 -95.23 -40.04
N LEU A 8 68.14 -95.53 -41.34
CA LEU A 8 68.27 -96.85 -42.04
C LEU A 8 66.97 -97.44 -42.67
N SER A 9 66.83 -97.75 -43.97
CA SER A 9 67.66 -98.34 -45.06
C SER A 9 67.42 -99.86 -45.24
N GLN A 10 67.05 -100.32 -46.46
CA GLN A 10 67.58 -101.53 -47.13
C GLN A 10 67.04 -101.76 -48.57
N ARG A 11 67.69 -102.70 -49.29
CA ARG A 11 67.98 -102.80 -50.75
C ARG A 11 67.61 -104.20 -51.28
N PHE A 12 67.32 -104.36 -52.59
CA PHE A 12 67.18 -105.59 -53.44
C PHE A 12 68.36 -106.61 -53.35
N PRO A 13 68.40 -107.88 -53.91
CA PRO A 13 67.92 -108.37 -55.25
C PRO A 13 67.66 -109.91 -55.54
N ALA A 14 67.20 -110.20 -56.79
CA ALA A 14 67.49 -111.24 -57.84
C ALA A 14 67.63 -112.80 -57.68
N GLY A 15 67.07 -113.53 -58.68
CA GLY A 15 67.56 -114.77 -59.38
C GLY A 15 66.89 -116.11 -58.97
N ALA A 16 66.73 -117.21 -59.75
CA ALA A 16 66.86 -117.62 -61.17
C ALA A 16 66.46 -119.15 -61.27
N SER A 17 66.10 -119.70 -62.45
CA SER A 17 66.25 -121.13 -62.94
C SER A 17 65.49 -121.32 -64.29
N HIS A 18 66.13 -121.53 -65.46
CA HIS A 18 66.51 -122.81 -66.16
C HIS A 18 65.30 -123.71 -66.56
N ASP A 19 65.11 -124.30 -67.75
CA ASP A 19 66.00 -124.77 -68.84
C ASP A 19 65.20 -125.27 -70.09
N VAL A 20 65.80 -125.20 -71.31
CA VAL A 20 65.94 -126.24 -72.40
C VAL A 20 64.67 -126.85 -73.09
N VAL A 21 64.53 -127.23 -74.39
CA VAL A 21 65.19 -127.16 -75.72
C VAL A 21 64.23 -127.80 -76.77
N THR A 22 64.22 -127.24 -78.00
CA THR A 22 63.88 -127.76 -79.37
C THR A 22 62.60 -128.55 -79.78
N GLU A 23 62.14 -128.13 -80.97
CA GLU A 23 61.61 -128.91 -82.13
C GLU A 23 60.10 -129.18 -82.29
N GLY A 24 59.47 -128.33 -83.12
CA GLY A 24 58.68 -128.67 -84.31
C GLY A 24 57.49 -129.64 -84.21
N SER A 25 56.27 -129.11 -84.40
CA SER A 25 55.40 -129.38 -85.58
C SER A 25 54.01 -128.76 -85.40
N LEU A 26 53.37 -128.47 -86.52
CA LEU A 26 52.14 -127.70 -86.74
C LEU A 26 50.88 -128.36 -86.16
N LEU A 27 50.13 -127.60 -85.34
CA LEU A 27 48.66 -127.37 -85.41
C LEU A 27 48.16 -126.82 -84.05
N ASP A 28 47.68 -125.58 -84.02
CA ASP A 28 46.24 -125.29 -83.88
C ASP A 28 45.99 -123.83 -83.38
N ARG A 29 45.55 -122.98 -84.32
CA ARG A 29 45.34 -121.53 -84.16
C ARG A 29 44.10 -121.15 -83.33
N SER A 30 43.30 -122.14 -82.89
CA SER A 30 41.99 -121.91 -82.25
C SER A 30 42.07 -121.50 -80.77
N PHE A 31 43.03 -122.01 -80.01
CA PHE A 31 43.18 -121.70 -78.58
C PHE A 31 43.66 -120.26 -78.32
N VAL A 32 44.55 -119.76 -79.18
CA VAL A 32 45.10 -118.40 -79.10
C VAL A 32 44.02 -117.34 -79.38
N LEU A 33 43.02 -117.66 -80.22
CA LEU A 33 41.90 -116.76 -80.50
C LEU A 33 40.95 -116.59 -79.31
N PHE A 34 40.74 -117.65 -78.52
CA PHE A 34 39.88 -117.59 -77.33
C PHE A 34 40.52 -116.77 -76.20
N ASP A 35 41.81 -116.96 -75.95
CA ASP A 35 42.58 -116.17 -74.98
C ASP A 35 42.69 -114.69 -75.42
N LEU A 36 42.85 -114.41 -76.71
CA LEU A 36 42.80 -113.04 -77.25
C LEU A 36 41.43 -112.38 -77.08
N GLN A 37 40.33 -113.12 -77.24
CA GLN A 37 38.97 -112.59 -77.10
C GLN A 37 38.57 -112.40 -75.62
N LYS A 38 39.12 -113.20 -74.71
CA LYS A 38 39.00 -113.01 -73.26
C LYS A 38 39.82 -111.80 -72.80
N SER A 39 41.08 -111.70 -73.25
CA SER A 39 41.94 -110.54 -72.99
C SER A 39 41.35 -109.24 -73.54
N ARG A 40 40.66 -109.27 -74.69
CA ARG A 40 39.95 -108.10 -75.24
C ARG A 40 38.76 -107.66 -74.39
N ARG A 41 37.95 -108.60 -73.89
CA ARG A 41 36.82 -108.28 -73.00
C ARG A 41 37.30 -107.72 -71.67
N GLU A 42 38.37 -108.29 -71.13
CA GLU A 42 39.02 -107.77 -69.92
C GLU A 42 39.62 -106.37 -70.15
N GLU A 43 40.18 -106.10 -71.33
CA GLU A 43 40.69 -104.77 -71.72
C GLU A 43 39.56 -103.75 -71.94
N GLU A 44 38.44 -104.15 -72.55
CA GLU A 44 37.23 -103.33 -72.69
C GLU A 44 36.58 -103.01 -71.33
N ASP A 45 36.52 -103.98 -70.42
CA ASP A 45 36.06 -103.79 -69.04
C ASP A 45 37.02 -102.89 -68.24
N LEU A 46 38.34 -103.06 -68.42
CA LEU A 46 39.35 -102.19 -67.80
C LEU A 46 39.27 -100.75 -68.33
N ASP A 47 39.06 -100.55 -69.63
CA ASP A 47 38.86 -99.22 -70.23
C ASP A 47 37.54 -98.59 -69.80
N ALA A 48 36.46 -99.37 -69.69
CA ALA A 48 35.19 -98.92 -69.13
C ALA A 48 35.35 -98.49 -67.66
N LYS A 49 36.02 -99.29 -66.83
CA LYS A 49 36.35 -98.93 -65.45
C LYS A 49 37.29 -97.73 -65.36
N GLN A 50 38.24 -97.59 -66.29
CA GLN A 50 39.13 -96.45 -66.35
C GLN A 50 38.36 -95.16 -66.71
N LYS A 51 37.41 -95.24 -67.64
CA LYS A 51 36.53 -94.11 -68.01
C LYS A 51 35.60 -93.74 -66.85
N GLU A 52 35.04 -94.72 -66.15
CA GLU A 52 34.22 -94.50 -64.96
C GLU A 52 35.05 -93.88 -63.81
N CYS A 53 36.26 -94.39 -63.55
CA CYS A 53 37.21 -93.79 -62.62
C CYS A 53 37.59 -92.35 -63.01
N LYS A 54 37.74 -92.05 -64.30
CA LYS A 54 38.02 -90.67 -64.77
C LYS A 54 36.82 -89.75 -64.57
N GLN A 55 35.62 -90.18 -64.93
CA GLN A 55 34.40 -89.37 -64.75
C GLN A 55 34.09 -89.13 -63.28
N THR A 56 34.24 -90.14 -62.43
CA THR A 56 34.09 -89.99 -60.98
C THR A 56 35.13 -89.04 -60.42
N LEU A 57 36.40 -89.15 -60.84
CA LEU A 57 37.47 -88.24 -60.44
C LEU A 57 37.20 -86.79 -60.88
N GLU A 58 36.73 -86.56 -62.11
CA GLU A 58 36.35 -85.22 -62.59
C GLU A 58 35.16 -84.63 -61.81
N SER A 59 34.16 -85.45 -61.47
CA SER A 59 33.00 -85.01 -60.68
C SER A 59 33.41 -84.65 -59.24
N LEU A 60 34.30 -85.44 -58.64
CA LEU A 60 34.90 -85.18 -57.34
C LEU A 60 35.76 -83.92 -57.38
N GLN A 61 36.56 -83.72 -58.43
CA GLN A 61 37.41 -82.54 -58.60
C GLN A 61 36.58 -81.27 -58.76
N LYS A 62 35.47 -81.32 -59.51
CA LYS A 62 34.46 -80.24 -59.56
C LYS A 62 33.81 -80.00 -58.20
N GLY A 63 33.52 -81.06 -57.44
CA GLY A 63 33.00 -80.98 -56.07
C GLY A 63 33.98 -80.28 -55.11
N ILE A 64 35.26 -80.63 -55.17
CA ILE A 64 36.35 -80.04 -54.37
C ILE A 64 36.47 -78.54 -54.66
N LEU A 65 36.46 -78.14 -55.94
CA LEU A 65 36.55 -76.72 -56.31
C LEU A 65 35.35 -75.90 -55.80
N LYS A 66 34.13 -76.44 -55.92
CA LYS A 66 32.92 -75.79 -55.38
C LYS A 66 32.98 -75.65 -53.86
N LEU A 67 33.39 -76.71 -53.15
CA LEU A 67 33.55 -76.68 -51.71
C LEU A 67 34.61 -75.66 -51.26
N ASP A 68 35.70 -75.50 -52.01
CA ASP A 68 36.72 -74.49 -51.73
C ASP A 68 36.20 -73.07 -51.94
N GLU A 69 35.43 -72.82 -53.01
CA GLU A 69 34.76 -71.53 -53.21
C GLU A 69 33.75 -71.22 -52.09
N GLU A 70 32.94 -72.20 -51.68
CA GLU A 70 32.01 -72.04 -50.56
C GLU A 70 32.74 -71.84 -49.22
N ALA A 71 33.88 -72.50 -49.01
CA ALA A 71 34.71 -72.30 -47.83
C ALA A 71 35.30 -70.88 -47.81
N LYS A 72 35.76 -70.36 -48.96
CA LYS A 72 36.22 -68.96 -49.10
C LYS A 72 35.09 -67.98 -48.82
N LYS A 73 33.90 -68.18 -49.39
CA LYS A 73 32.71 -67.34 -49.14
C LYS A 73 32.29 -67.36 -47.67
N ARG A 74 32.33 -68.52 -47.01
CA ARG A 74 32.07 -68.64 -45.57
C ARG A 74 33.11 -67.89 -44.74
N LYS A 75 34.39 -67.99 -45.08
CA LYS A 75 35.46 -67.24 -44.41
C LYS A 75 35.27 -65.73 -44.55
N THR A 76 34.95 -65.23 -45.74
CA THR A 76 34.69 -63.80 -45.93
C THR A 76 33.46 -63.35 -45.16
N LEU A 77 32.38 -64.13 -45.17
CA LEU A 77 31.17 -63.83 -44.38
C LEU A 77 31.48 -63.78 -42.88
N HIS A 78 32.28 -64.71 -42.38
CA HIS A 78 32.70 -64.74 -40.98
C HIS A 78 33.52 -63.50 -40.62
N LEU A 79 34.48 -63.10 -41.46
CA LEU A 79 35.26 -61.88 -41.25
C LEU A 79 34.37 -60.63 -41.21
N THR A 80 33.43 -60.51 -42.17
CA THR A 80 32.50 -59.37 -42.18
C THR A 80 31.57 -59.36 -40.97
N PHE A 81 31.17 -60.53 -40.46
CA PHE A 81 30.34 -60.65 -39.27
C PHE A 81 31.12 -60.29 -38.00
N ASP A 82 32.38 -60.73 -37.89
CA ASP A 82 33.26 -60.35 -36.78
C ASP A 82 33.56 -58.85 -36.78
N GLU A 83 33.75 -58.23 -37.95
CA GLU A 83 33.87 -56.78 -38.09
C GLU A 83 32.58 -56.07 -37.65
N PHE A 84 31.41 -56.59 -38.04
CA PHE A 84 30.12 -56.04 -37.59
C PHE A 84 29.96 -56.09 -36.06
N LEU A 85 30.27 -57.23 -35.44
CA LEU A 85 30.19 -57.37 -33.97
C LEU A 85 31.15 -56.41 -33.24
N LYS A 86 32.38 -56.26 -33.74
CA LYS A 86 33.34 -55.29 -33.19
C LYS A 86 32.86 -53.85 -33.30
N ASN A 87 32.23 -53.50 -34.42
CA ASN A 87 31.67 -52.17 -34.61
C ASN A 87 30.48 -51.93 -33.67
N GLU A 88 29.56 -52.89 -33.54
CA GLU A 88 28.43 -52.81 -32.60
C GLU A 88 28.90 -52.70 -31.14
N ASP A 89 29.89 -53.49 -30.73
CA ASP A 89 30.48 -53.41 -29.39
C ASP A 89 31.16 -52.04 -29.15
N ALA A 90 31.84 -51.51 -30.18
CA ALA A 90 32.46 -50.18 -30.13
C ALA A 90 31.41 -49.06 -30.04
N ASP A 91 30.32 -49.16 -30.80
CA ASP A 91 29.20 -48.21 -30.79
C ASP A 91 28.48 -48.26 -29.44
N GLN A 92 28.24 -49.44 -28.89
CA GLN A 92 27.63 -49.59 -27.57
C GLN A 92 28.53 -49.04 -26.45
N ALA A 93 29.86 -49.24 -26.56
CA ALA A 93 30.83 -48.67 -25.64
C ALA A 93 30.87 -47.13 -25.75
N ALA A 94 30.80 -46.59 -26.97
CA ALA A 94 30.74 -45.16 -27.23
C ALA A 94 29.47 -44.53 -26.65
N GLU A 95 28.30 -45.13 -26.87
CA GLU A 95 27.03 -44.64 -26.34
C GLU A 95 27.01 -44.67 -24.80
N LYS A 96 27.54 -45.74 -24.17
CA LYS A 96 27.71 -45.82 -22.71
C LYS A 96 28.66 -44.75 -22.18
N ALA A 97 29.76 -44.46 -22.89
CA ALA A 97 30.69 -43.41 -22.52
C ALA A 97 30.07 -42.01 -22.65
N GLU A 98 29.26 -41.79 -23.69
CA GLU A 98 28.53 -40.54 -23.92
C GLU A 98 27.45 -40.32 -22.86
N LYS A 99 26.65 -41.34 -22.52
CA LYS A 99 25.66 -41.27 -21.43
C LYS A 99 26.31 -40.85 -20.10
N LYS A 100 27.42 -41.50 -19.73
CA LYS A 100 28.19 -41.14 -18.53
C LYS A 100 28.75 -39.72 -18.59
N ARG A 101 29.25 -39.28 -19.76
CA ARG A 101 29.69 -37.89 -19.94
C ARG A 101 28.55 -36.91 -19.73
N ASN A 102 27.38 -37.19 -20.29
CA ASN A 102 26.21 -36.34 -20.15
C ASN A 102 25.70 -36.29 -18.69
N GLU A 103 25.70 -37.42 -17.98
CA GLU A 103 25.40 -37.47 -16.54
C GLU A 103 26.37 -36.62 -15.72
N VAL A 104 27.68 -36.73 -16.00
CA VAL A 104 28.70 -35.91 -15.34
C VAL A 104 28.47 -34.43 -15.62
N LEU A 105 28.21 -34.04 -16.88
CA LEU A 105 27.93 -32.64 -17.24
C LEU A 105 26.67 -32.10 -16.54
N GLN A 106 25.62 -32.91 -16.39
CA GLN A 106 24.41 -32.52 -15.65
C GLN A 106 24.71 -32.30 -14.16
N LEU A 107 25.43 -33.23 -13.54
CA LEU A 107 25.84 -33.12 -12.14
C LEU A 107 26.76 -31.92 -11.91
N GLU A 108 27.69 -31.64 -12.82
CA GLU A 108 28.54 -30.45 -12.78
C GLU A 108 27.70 -29.16 -12.88
N ALA A 109 26.73 -29.11 -13.79
CA ALA A 109 25.83 -27.96 -13.92
C ALA A 109 24.93 -27.76 -12.69
N GLU A 110 24.48 -28.83 -12.03
CA GLU A 110 23.76 -28.75 -10.76
C GLU A 110 24.65 -28.30 -9.62
N LEU A 111 25.88 -28.79 -9.55
CA LEU A 111 26.86 -28.43 -8.55
C LEU A 111 27.25 -26.95 -8.66
N GLU A 112 27.43 -26.42 -9.87
CA GLU A 112 27.67 -25.00 -10.08
C GLU A 112 26.44 -24.14 -9.71
N ARG A 113 25.22 -24.57 -10.07
CA ARG A 113 23.99 -23.90 -9.62
C ARG A 113 23.90 -23.84 -8.10
N LEU A 114 24.12 -24.96 -7.43
CA LEU A 114 24.05 -25.04 -5.97
C LEU A 114 25.14 -24.20 -5.28
N LYS A 115 26.34 -24.11 -5.87
CA LYS A 115 27.40 -23.22 -5.36
C LYS A 115 26.98 -21.75 -5.40
N VAL A 116 26.35 -21.32 -6.50
CA VAL A 116 25.85 -19.94 -6.65
C VAL A 116 24.77 -19.68 -5.59
N GLU A 117 23.78 -20.57 -5.46
CA GLU A 117 22.73 -20.44 -4.44
C GLU A 117 23.31 -20.39 -3.02
N TYR A 118 24.27 -21.25 -2.70
CA TYR A 118 24.93 -21.26 -1.39
C TYR A 118 25.67 -19.94 -1.11
N ALA A 119 26.32 -19.36 -2.13
CA ALA A 119 26.98 -18.06 -2.00
C ALA A 119 25.96 -16.93 -1.73
N GLU A 120 24.85 -16.89 -2.48
CA GLU A 120 23.77 -15.92 -2.28
C GLU A 120 23.13 -16.03 -0.89
N LEU A 121 22.83 -17.26 -0.44
CA LEU A 121 22.31 -17.55 0.89
C LEU A 121 23.28 -17.10 1.99
N THR A 122 24.58 -17.32 1.77
CA THR A 122 25.62 -16.89 2.71
C THR A 122 25.70 -15.36 2.80
N GLU A 123 25.64 -14.66 1.67
CA GLU A 123 25.60 -13.20 1.65
C GLU A 123 24.35 -12.67 2.36
N ARG A 124 23.18 -13.24 2.06
CA ARG A 124 21.91 -12.88 2.70
C ARG A 124 21.98 -13.05 4.22
N LYS A 125 22.53 -14.17 4.70
CA LYS A 125 22.74 -14.42 6.13
C LYS A 125 23.64 -13.35 6.75
N GLN A 126 24.74 -12.98 6.10
CA GLN A 126 25.65 -11.95 6.60
C GLN A 126 24.98 -10.58 6.67
N VAL A 127 24.17 -10.20 5.68
CA VAL A 127 23.39 -8.95 5.69
C VAL A 127 22.43 -8.92 6.88
N LEU A 128 21.66 -9.99 7.07
CA LEU A 128 20.74 -10.12 8.20
C LEU A 128 21.47 -10.07 9.54
N GLN A 129 22.61 -10.76 9.65
CA GLN A 129 23.43 -10.73 10.85
C GLN A 129 23.95 -9.33 11.16
N ARG A 130 24.43 -8.58 10.15
CA ARG A 130 24.83 -7.18 10.29
C ARG A 130 23.67 -6.29 10.76
N GLN A 131 22.45 -6.52 10.26
CA GLN A 131 21.27 -5.80 10.71
C GLN A 131 20.94 -6.10 12.18
N VAL A 132 20.94 -7.38 12.58
CA VAL A 132 20.70 -7.77 13.98
C VAL A 132 21.77 -7.18 14.90
N GLN A 133 23.04 -7.23 14.50
CA GLN A 133 24.14 -6.62 15.25
C GLN A 133 23.98 -5.10 15.37
N ARG A 134 23.54 -4.41 14.32
CA ARG A 134 23.24 -2.98 14.39
C ARG A 134 22.18 -2.65 15.43
N HIS A 135 21.22 -3.55 15.63
CA HIS A 135 20.16 -3.37 16.63
C HIS A 135 20.50 -3.93 18.02
N SER A 136 21.64 -4.59 18.19
CA SER A 136 22.05 -5.19 19.47
C SER A 136 22.26 -4.15 20.58
N SER A 137 22.82 -2.98 20.23
CA SER A 137 23.02 -1.88 21.18
C SER A 137 21.72 -1.37 21.80
N TYR A 138 20.63 -1.35 21.04
CA TYR A 138 19.31 -0.97 21.56
C TYR A 138 18.74 -2.04 22.49
N ARG A 139 18.96 -3.33 22.18
CA ARG A 139 18.56 -4.42 23.08
C ARG A 139 19.30 -4.30 24.41
N ASP A 140 20.63 -4.14 24.37
CA ASP A 140 21.46 -4.03 25.57
C ASP A 140 21.09 -2.79 26.39
N PHE A 141 20.80 -1.67 25.72
CA PHE A 141 20.27 -0.46 26.37
C PHE A 141 18.92 -0.73 27.04
N MET A 142 17.95 -1.36 26.34
CA MET A 142 16.64 -1.64 26.92
C MET A 142 16.73 -2.62 28.10
N GLU A 143 17.59 -3.64 28.02
CA GLU A 143 17.89 -4.53 29.15
C GLU A 143 18.52 -3.77 30.32
N TRP A 144 19.40 -2.80 30.04
CA TRP A 144 19.96 -1.92 31.07
C TRP A 144 18.88 -1.04 31.71
N VAL A 145 17.95 -0.47 30.93
CA VAL A 145 16.82 0.32 31.44
C VAL A 145 15.91 -0.56 32.33
N VAL A 146 15.66 -1.81 31.94
CA VAL A 146 14.92 -2.78 32.79
C VAL A 146 15.63 -2.96 34.12
N LYS A 147 16.95 -3.17 34.13
CA LYS A 147 17.73 -3.32 35.38
C LYS A 147 17.69 -2.08 36.28
N MET A 148 17.62 -0.88 35.69
CA MET A 148 17.58 0.38 36.43
C MET A 148 16.18 0.75 36.91
N THR A 149 15.15 0.07 36.43
CA THR A 149 13.75 0.38 36.73
C THR A 149 13.08 -0.78 37.45
N LYS A 150 11.84 -0.58 37.92
CA LYS A 150 11.07 -1.60 38.66
C LYS A 150 10.26 -2.52 37.74
N PHE A 151 10.54 -2.51 36.43
CA PHE A 151 9.79 -3.29 35.46
C PHE A 151 10.42 -4.66 35.26
N ASP A 152 9.59 -5.68 35.08
CA ASP A 152 10.07 -7.07 34.99
C ASP A 152 10.73 -7.39 33.64
N ASN A 153 10.28 -6.73 32.57
CA ASN A 153 10.78 -6.98 31.22
C ASN A 153 10.62 -5.75 30.31
N VAL A 154 11.29 -5.80 29.15
CA VAL A 154 11.26 -4.72 28.15
C VAL A 154 9.83 -4.44 27.67
N GLN A 155 8.98 -5.47 27.56
CA GLN A 155 7.59 -5.32 27.12
C GLN A 155 6.75 -4.53 28.12
N ALA A 156 6.95 -4.72 29.42
CA ALA A 156 6.25 -4.00 30.48
C ALA A 156 6.59 -2.51 30.45
N ILE A 157 7.87 -2.17 30.19
CA ILE A 157 8.29 -0.78 29.98
C ILE A 157 7.64 -0.20 28.73
N THR A 158 7.70 -0.91 27.62
CA THR A 158 7.11 -0.46 26.35
C THR A 158 5.61 -0.23 26.50
N GLY A 159 4.87 -1.17 27.10
CA GLY A 159 3.43 -1.02 27.34
C GLY A 159 3.09 0.14 28.28
N HIS A 160 3.94 0.40 29.29
CA HIS A 160 3.78 1.58 30.14
C HIS A 160 4.00 2.89 29.35
N LEU A 161 5.06 2.96 28.54
CA LEU A 161 5.33 4.13 27.70
C LEU A 161 4.23 4.35 26.66
N GLU A 162 3.72 3.31 26.03
CA GLU A 162 2.58 3.37 25.11
C GLU A 162 1.34 3.90 25.82
N SER A 163 1.06 3.42 27.03
CA SER A 163 -0.04 3.92 27.85
C SER A 163 0.14 5.41 28.18
N LEU A 164 1.34 5.83 28.56
CA LEU A 164 1.66 7.24 28.83
C LEU A 164 1.48 8.12 27.58
N LEU A 165 1.90 7.65 26.41
CA LEU A 165 1.70 8.36 25.14
C LEU A 165 0.20 8.50 24.83
N HIS A 166 -0.56 7.41 25.00
CA HIS A 166 -2.02 7.44 24.85
C HIS A 166 -2.68 8.44 25.82
N PHE A 167 -2.28 8.45 27.10
CA PHE A 167 -2.78 9.42 28.07
C PHE A 167 -2.41 10.85 27.72
N ARG A 168 -1.17 11.10 27.27
CA ARG A 168 -0.74 12.42 26.80
C ARG A 168 -1.63 12.92 25.67
N ASP A 169 -1.89 12.07 24.67
CA ASP A 169 -2.69 12.45 23.51
C ASP A 169 -4.15 12.75 23.92
N HIS A 170 -4.72 11.95 24.82
CA HIS A 170 -6.04 12.20 25.38
C HIS A 170 -6.10 13.51 26.19
N LEU A 171 -5.08 13.81 26.99
CA LEU A 171 -4.98 15.06 27.74
C LEU A 171 -4.88 16.27 26.80
N TYR A 172 -4.06 16.18 25.76
CA TYR A 172 -3.91 17.24 24.76
C TYR A 172 -5.24 17.51 24.03
N GLN A 173 -5.96 16.47 23.63
CA GLN A 173 -7.28 16.63 23.02
C GLN A 173 -8.28 17.30 23.96
N ARG A 174 -8.28 16.93 25.25
CA ARG A 174 -9.15 17.55 26.25
C ARG A 174 -8.80 19.02 26.46
N GLU A 175 -7.52 19.34 26.60
CA GLU A 175 -7.02 20.71 26.74
C GLU A 175 -7.39 21.56 25.52
N SER A 176 -7.17 21.05 24.31
CA SER A 176 -7.54 21.73 23.07
C SER A 176 -9.04 22.04 23.02
N LYS A 177 -9.90 21.08 23.38
CA LYS A 177 -11.36 21.30 23.46
C LYS A 177 -11.73 22.36 24.50
N ALA A 178 -11.12 22.31 25.68
CA ALA A 178 -11.38 23.30 26.73
C ALA A 178 -10.93 24.71 26.29
N GLN A 179 -9.77 24.80 25.63
CA GLN A 179 -9.25 26.06 25.10
C GLN A 179 -10.15 26.65 24.01
N GLU A 180 -10.69 25.81 23.13
CA GLU A 180 -11.65 26.23 22.11
C GLU A 180 -12.95 26.74 22.75
N GLN A 181 -13.46 26.07 23.80
CA GLN A 181 -14.64 26.54 24.55
C GLN A 181 -14.39 27.91 25.20
N VAL A 182 -13.23 28.11 25.83
CA VAL A 182 -12.84 29.40 26.42
C VAL A 182 -12.74 30.48 25.34
N SER A 183 -12.14 30.16 24.18
CA SER A 183 -12.07 31.06 23.03
C SER A 183 -13.46 31.49 22.54
N GLN A 184 -14.38 30.53 22.43
CA GLN A 184 -15.77 30.79 22.03
C GLN A 184 -16.50 31.67 23.06
N GLN A 185 -16.36 31.37 24.35
CA GLN A 185 -16.95 32.19 25.42
C GLN A 185 -16.39 33.61 25.43
N ARG A 186 -15.08 33.79 25.23
CA ARG A 186 -14.45 35.11 25.13
C ARG A 186 -14.98 35.91 23.93
N LYS A 187 -15.13 35.27 22.77
CA LYS A 187 -15.74 35.91 21.58
C LYS A 187 -17.18 36.33 21.84
N ALA A 188 -17.97 35.48 22.49
CA ALA A 188 -19.36 35.79 22.85
C ALA A 188 -19.45 36.98 23.83
N LEU A 189 -18.57 37.01 24.82
CA LEU A 189 -18.49 38.11 25.80
C LEU A 189 -18.14 39.44 25.12
N LEU A 190 -17.12 39.46 24.27
CA LEU A 190 -16.74 40.66 23.51
C LEU A 190 -17.89 41.17 22.64
N SER A 191 -18.58 40.27 21.94
CA SER A 191 -19.76 40.65 21.14
C SER A 191 -20.88 41.26 21.98
N LEU A 192 -21.09 40.78 23.21
CA LEU A 192 -22.11 41.31 24.11
C LEU A 192 -21.70 42.69 24.66
N GLU A 193 -20.41 42.87 25.01
CA GLU A 193 -19.86 44.16 25.42
C GLU A 193 -20.00 45.21 24.32
N ASP A 194 -19.69 44.86 23.07
CA ASP A 194 -19.85 45.74 21.91
C ASP A 194 -21.32 46.16 21.70
N GLN A 195 -22.26 45.21 21.82
CA GLN A 195 -23.70 45.48 21.76
C GLN A 195 -24.15 46.44 22.87
N HIS A 196 -23.70 46.21 24.10
CA HIS A 196 -24.00 47.09 25.22
C HIS A 196 -23.39 48.47 25.05
N HIS A 197 -22.17 48.57 24.53
CA HIS A 197 -21.52 49.83 24.23
C HIS A 197 -22.31 50.61 23.17
N PHE A 198 -22.74 49.95 22.10
CA PHE A 198 -23.57 50.58 21.06
C PHE A 198 -24.88 51.10 21.63
N LEU A 199 -25.59 50.29 22.43
CA LEU A 199 -26.84 50.71 23.05
C LEU A 199 -26.65 51.90 23.99
N ARG A 200 -25.57 51.90 24.78
CA ARG A 200 -25.23 53.02 25.68
C ARG A 200 -24.98 54.30 24.89
N LEU A 201 -24.19 54.24 23.81
CA LEU A 201 -23.94 55.39 22.94
C LEU A 201 -25.24 55.90 22.32
N HIS A 202 -26.09 55.01 21.81
CA HIS A 202 -27.38 55.38 21.25
C HIS A 202 -28.26 56.10 22.29
N LYS A 203 -28.36 55.56 23.51
CA LYS A 203 -29.13 56.20 24.59
C LYS A 203 -28.53 57.54 25.03
N ASN A 204 -27.21 57.65 25.09
CA ASN A 204 -26.54 58.91 25.40
C ASN A 204 -26.80 59.97 24.31
N ASN A 205 -26.77 59.58 23.04
CA ASN A 205 -27.13 60.47 21.93
C ASN A 205 -28.58 60.96 22.04
N GLN A 206 -29.54 60.06 22.30
CA GLN A 206 -30.94 60.44 22.54
C GLN A 206 -31.08 61.42 23.72
N LEU A 207 -30.35 61.19 24.82
CA LEU A 207 -30.35 62.11 25.96
C LEU A 207 -29.80 63.48 25.59
N SER A 208 -28.72 63.54 24.82
CA SER A 208 -28.13 64.81 24.35
C SER A 208 -29.07 65.57 23.42
N GLN A 209 -29.81 64.86 22.53
CA GLN A 209 -30.84 65.46 21.69
C GLN A 209 -31.95 66.08 22.54
N LEU A 210 -32.52 65.32 23.48
CA LEU A 210 -33.58 65.81 24.38
C LEU A 210 -33.10 66.99 25.24
N GLN A 211 -31.85 66.96 25.72
CA GLN A 211 -31.26 68.08 26.45
C GLN A 211 -31.13 69.33 25.56
N THR A 212 -30.74 69.16 24.30
CA THR A 212 -30.63 70.27 23.34
C THR A 212 -32.01 70.87 23.05
N GLU A 213 -33.04 70.04 22.87
CA GLU A 213 -34.43 70.51 22.69
C GLU A 213 -34.97 71.23 23.92
N LEU A 214 -34.67 70.69 25.11
CA LEU A 214 -35.05 71.32 26.37
C LEU A 214 -34.34 72.67 26.58
N GLU A 215 -33.06 72.78 26.23
CA GLU A 215 -32.35 74.06 26.31
C GLU A 215 -32.87 75.04 25.26
N LYS A 216 -33.17 74.57 24.04
CA LYS A 216 -33.81 75.40 23.00
C LYS A 216 -35.14 75.96 23.48
N THR A 217 -36.04 75.11 23.98
CA THR A 217 -37.35 75.54 24.50
C THR A 217 -37.23 76.48 25.69
N ARG A 218 -36.25 76.27 26.59
CA ARG A 218 -35.93 77.23 27.66
C ARG A 218 -35.44 78.56 27.13
N SER A 219 -34.54 78.55 26.14
CA SER A 219 -34.01 79.76 25.52
C SER A 219 -35.11 80.54 24.81
N GLU A 220 -36.01 79.85 24.09
CA GLU A 220 -37.21 80.45 23.50
C GLU A 220 -38.09 81.05 24.60
N ALA A 221 -38.42 80.31 25.66
CA ALA A 221 -39.19 80.84 26.79
C ALA A 221 -38.53 82.09 27.42
N LEU A 222 -37.20 82.14 27.45
CA LEU A 222 -36.44 83.30 27.92
C LEU A 222 -36.51 84.48 26.93
N THR A 223 -36.50 84.24 25.61
CA THR A 223 -36.63 85.31 24.60
C THR A 223 -38.04 85.89 24.53
N TRP A 224 -39.08 85.12 24.87
CA TRP A 224 -40.45 85.64 25.07
C TRP A 224 -40.57 86.55 26.31
N VAL A 225 -39.53 86.61 27.16
CA VAL A 225 -39.37 87.57 28.25
C VAL A 225 -38.31 88.61 27.85
N PRO A 226 -38.61 89.56 26.94
CA PRO A 226 -37.65 90.60 26.63
C PRO A 226 -37.49 91.53 27.84
N ASP A 227 -36.23 91.67 28.27
CA ASP A 227 -35.73 92.53 29.34
C ASP A 227 -36.30 92.28 30.74
N MET A 228 -35.69 91.34 31.47
CA MET A 228 -35.27 91.56 32.87
C MET A 228 -34.24 90.49 33.28
N THR A 229 -33.20 90.96 33.98
CA THR A 229 -32.11 90.23 34.64
C THR A 229 -32.49 88.89 35.27
N PRO A 230 -31.57 87.90 35.30
CA PRO A 230 -31.87 86.57 35.79
C PRO A 230 -32.04 86.60 37.31
N VAL A 231 -32.94 85.74 37.78
CA VAL A 231 -33.43 85.57 39.15
C VAL A 231 -34.75 86.33 39.35
N VAL A 232 -35.82 85.53 39.45
CA VAL A 232 -37.17 85.84 39.98
C VAL A 232 -38.33 86.12 38.97
N PRO A 233 -38.79 85.15 38.15
CA PRO A 233 -40.03 85.31 37.36
C PRO A 233 -41.31 85.08 38.18
N VAL A 234 -41.31 84.09 39.09
CA VAL A 234 -42.53 83.70 39.83
C VAL A 234 -42.90 84.73 40.89
N PHE A 235 -41.91 85.21 41.65
CA PHE A 235 -42.15 86.15 42.75
C PHE A 235 -42.54 87.55 42.25
N THR A 236 -42.17 87.97 41.03
CA THR A 236 -42.58 89.28 40.49
C THR A 236 -44.03 89.25 40.01
N GLN A 237 -44.46 88.13 39.40
CA GLN A 237 -45.85 87.95 39.00
C GLN A 237 -46.76 87.80 40.24
N GLU A 238 -46.35 86.99 41.23
CA GLU A 238 -47.06 86.88 42.51
C GLU A 238 -47.10 88.21 43.26
N ARG A 239 -46.01 88.98 43.28
CA ARG A 239 -45.98 90.30 43.92
C ARG A 239 -46.87 91.31 43.20
N LYS A 240 -46.91 91.29 41.86
CA LYS A 240 -47.84 92.12 41.07
C LYS A 240 -49.29 91.73 41.37
N TRP A 241 -49.59 90.43 41.44
CA TRP A 241 -50.92 89.94 41.79
C TRP A 241 -51.33 90.34 43.21
N ASN A 242 -50.45 90.14 44.20
CA ASN A 242 -50.68 90.55 45.58
C ASN A 242 -50.87 92.07 45.69
N HIS A 243 -50.11 92.87 44.93
CA HIS A 243 -50.28 94.32 44.92
C HIS A 243 -51.63 94.76 44.33
N ILE A 244 -52.11 94.08 43.27
CA ILE A 244 -53.45 94.31 42.71
C ILE A 244 -54.52 93.96 43.74
N GLN A 245 -54.40 92.79 44.39
CA GLN A 245 -55.35 92.37 45.43
C GLN A 245 -55.36 93.33 46.62
N GLU A 246 -54.20 93.74 47.11
CA GLU A 246 -54.09 94.64 48.26
C GLU A 246 -54.61 96.04 47.92
N THR A 247 -54.38 96.53 46.70
CA THR A 247 -54.94 97.79 46.22
C THR A 247 -56.45 97.72 46.08
N ALA A 248 -56.99 96.60 45.56
CA ALA A 248 -58.43 96.38 45.46
C ALA A 248 -59.07 96.32 46.86
N ALA A 249 -58.45 95.64 47.82
CA ALA A 249 -58.92 95.57 49.21
C ALA A 249 -58.93 96.96 49.86
N LYS A 250 -57.86 97.75 49.69
CA LYS A 250 -57.78 99.14 50.18
C LYS A 250 -58.87 100.03 49.58
N LYS A 251 -59.09 99.96 48.25
CA LYS A 251 -60.16 100.71 47.58
C LYS A 251 -61.55 100.29 48.06
N THR A 252 -61.77 99.00 48.29
CA THR A 252 -63.04 98.47 48.79
C THR A 252 -63.30 98.93 50.23
N LEU A 253 -62.28 98.93 51.09
CA LEU A 253 -62.38 99.46 52.45
C LEU A 253 -62.68 100.96 52.45
N LEU A 254 -61.97 101.74 51.64
CA LEU A 254 -62.21 103.18 51.51
C LEU A 254 -63.63 103.46 51.02
N LEU A 255 -64.12 102.70 50.03
CA LEU A 255 -65.49 102.81 49.55
C LEU A 255 -66.51 102.50 50.65
N GLY A 256 -66.24 101.48 51.48
CA GLY A 256 -67.07 101.17 52.65
C GLY A 256 -67.06 102.27 53.72
N GLN A 257 -65.91 102.90 53.97
CA GLN A 257 -65.77 104.03 54.89
C GLN A 257 -66.52 105.26 54.38
N ILE A 258 -66.40 105.58 53.08
CA ILE A 258 -67.17 106.66 52.44
C ILE A 258 -68.66 106.36 52.58
N LYS A 259 -69.11 105.14 52.24
CA LYS A 259 -70.51 104.74 52.38
C LYS A 259 -71.04 104.91 53.81
N MET A 260 -70.27 104.51 54.82
CA MET A 260 -70.66 104.68 56.22
C MET A 260 -70.66 106.15 56.66
N ALA A 261 -69.66 106.94 56.27
CA ALA A 261 -69.61 108.36 56.61
C ALA A 261 -70.77 109.14 55.97
N THR A 262 -71.07 108.85 54.70
CA THR A 262 -72.20 109.43 53.98
C THR A 262 -73.53 109.04 54.62
N LEU A 263 -73.72 107.76 54.98
CA LEU A 263 -74.92 107.32 55.69
C LEU A 263 -75.07 108.03 57.04
N ASN A 264 -74.00 108.07 57.85
CA ASN A 264 -74.03 108.75 59.15
C ASN A 264 -74.35 110.24 59.01
N LEU A 265 -73.78 110.93 58.01
CA LEU A 265 -74.08 112.34 57.77
C LEU A 265 -75.53 112.53 57.31
N TYR A 266 -76.05 111.65 56.44
CA TYR A 266 -77.44 111.67 55.99
C TYR A 266 -78.43 111.45 57.14
N GLU A 267 -78.13 110.51 58.05
CA GLU A 267 -78.92 110.30 59.27
C GLU A 267 -78.89 111.54 60.18
N MET A 268 -77.73 112.19 60.34
CA MET A 268 -77.61 113.42 61.13
C MET A 268 -78.34 114.63 60.51
N THR A 269 -78.34 114.79 59.18
CA THR A 269 -79.08 115.88 58.52
C THR A 269 -80.59 115.59 58.42
N GLY A 270 -80.98 114.33 58.29
CA GLY A 270 -82.37 113.88 58.37
C GLY A 270 -83.02 114.15 59.74
N ASP A 271 -82.24 114.10 60.83
CA ASP A 271 -82.69 114.48 62.18
C ASP A 271 -82.83 116.02 62.36
N ILE A 272 -82.23 116.84 61.49
CA ILE A 272 -82.23 118.31 61.56
C ILE A 272 -83.30 118.94 60.64
N LEU A 273 -83.71 118.25 59.59
CA LEU A 273 -84.72 118.69 58.62
C LEU A 273 -85.93 117.74 58.68
N GLU A 274 -86.96 118.11 59.44
CA GLU A 274 -88.25 117.41 59.41
C GLU A 274 -88.84 117.47 57.99
N GLU A 275 -89.05 116.28 57.39
CA GLU A 275 -89.72 115.95 56.11
C GLU A 275 -88.91 116.06 54.79
N GLU A 276 -88.36 114.92 54.29
CA GLU A 276 -88.55 114.45 52.89
C GLU A 276 -87.89 113.06 52.58
N GLU A 277 -88.68 112.13 52.00
CA GLU A 277 -88.37 110.78 51.46
C GLU A 277 -87.13 110.02 51.96
N ALA A 278 -87.36 108.90 52.65
CA ALA A 278 -86.32 107.95 53.06
C ALA A 278 -85.58 107.37 51.85
N VAL A 279 -84.28 107.67 51.73
CA VAL A 279 -83.38 107.08 50.72
C VAL A 279 -82.93 105.69 51.18
N ASP A 280 -82.81 104.73 50.25
CA ASP A 280 -82.32 103.38 50.56
C ASP A 280 -80.91 103.43 51.17
N MET A 281 -80.70 102.64 52.23
CA MET A 281 -79.42 102.57 52.95
C MET A 281 -78.25 102.12 52.06
N ASN A 282 -78.53 101.49 50.92
CA ASN A 282 -77.48 101.06 49.99
C ASN A 282 -77.14 102.03 48.87
N ASP A 283 -77.91 103.10 48.68
CA ASP A 283 -77.75 104.09 47.60
C ASP A 283 -76.93 105.30 48.08
N THR A 284 -75.61 105.12 48.16
CA THR A 284 -74.67 106.12 48.68
C THR A 284 -74.65 107.41 47.86
N GLU A 285 -74.91 107.34 46.55
CA GLU A 285 -74.90 108.51 45.67
C GLU A 285 -76.07 109.45 46.02
N LYS A 286 -77.28 108.90 46.15
CA LYS A 286 -78.46 109.68 46.56
C LYS A 286 -78.40 110.18 47.99
N GLN A 287 -77.73 109.48 48.90
CA GLN A 287 -77.51 109.97 50.27
C GLN A 287 -76.58 111.18 50.27
N LEU A 288 -75.53 111.17 49.44
CA LEU A 288 -74.60 112.29 49.32
C LEU A 288 -75.27 113.52 48.69
N ASP A 289 -76.19 113.33 47.74
CA ASP A 289 -76.98 114.42 47.15
C ASP A 289 -77.91 115.14 48.17
N LYS A 290 -78.21 114.49 49.30
CA LYS A 290 -79.09 115.02 50.37
C LYS A 290 -78.34 115.54 51.62
N VAL A 291 -77.02 115.38 51.68
CA VAL A 291 -76.14 115.86 52.77
C VAL A 291 -75.46 117.17 52.35
#